data_AF-A0A940F3R2-F1
#
_entry.id   AF-A0A940F3R2-F1
#
_cell.length_a   1.000
_cell.length_b   1.000
_cell.length_c   1.000
_cell.angle_alpha   90.00
_cell.angle_beta   90.00
_cell.angle_gamma   90.00
#
_symmetry.space_group_name_H-M   'P 1'
#
loop_
_entity.id
_entity.type
_entity.pdbx_description
1 polymer ?
#
loop_
_entity_poly.entity_id
_entity_poly.type
_entity_poly.pdbx_seq_one_letter_code
_entity_poly.pdbx_strand_id
1 'polypeptide(L)'
;MAVALAAVGMLVMSSGVAVMVAASPASAAKTPVNICHATSSDTNPYVFITVDDDSAKFEAHLAHRNSPNKKWKSDGTFNGVAHTAGQAKPDLIQGLDGNVTEATCNGEVTVAEAVADVDFDEPTCANENTASFDTTGEHVSFAVTDGSAAPGASIEVTATADENFTFEGGGTTQVFTHTFNAAETNCSVVPPPVVSPPVVEPPEVNPPEAEVVTPPAESPTVVHAGLAGARDTSQEGLTLLVAGMILMVIAAGLGTVRPRGGTRQS
;
A
#
# COMPACT_ATOMS: atom_id res chain seq x y z
N MET A 1 31.71 -70.99 -51.35
CA MET A 1 32.34 -71.76 -50.24
C MET A 1 31.77 -71.21 -48.94
N ALA A 2 30.80 -71.91 -48.34
CA ALA A 2 30.99 -72.80 -47.17
C ALA A 2 31.15 -71.96 -45.88
N VAL A 3 30.08 -71.72 -45.10
CA VAL A 3 29.51 -72.56 -44.01
C VAL A 3 30.47 -72.80 -42.85
N ALA A 4 30.12 -72.26 -41.67
CA ALA A 4 30.25 -72.77 -40.28
C ALA A 4 29.95 -71.58 -39.35
N LEU A 5 28.91 -71.49 -38.51
CA LEU A 5 28.33 -72.38 -37.49
C LEU A 5 29.33 -72.90 -36.44
N ALA A 6 29.42 -72.20 -35.30
CA ALA A 6 29.67 -72.70 -33.94
C ALA A 6 29.60 -71.49 -32.98
N ALA A 7 28.61 -71.35 -32.10
CA ALA A 7 28.34 -72.08 -30.85
C ALA A 7 28.83 -71.29 -29.61
N VAL A 8 27.82 -70.85 -28.84
CA VAL A 8 27.70 -70.88 -27.37
C VAL A 8 28.94 -70.62 -26.51
N GLY A 9 28.85 -69.57 -25.68
CA GLY A 9 29.71 -69.37 -24.52
C GLY A 9 29.16 -68.28 -23.60
N MET A 10 28.20 -68.65 -22.76
CA MET A 10 27.77 -67.86 -21.59
C MET A 10 28.99 -67.50 -20.72
N LEU A 11 29.17 -66.22 -20.44
CA LEU A 11 29.87 -65.77 -19.24
C LEU A 11 29.24 -64.48 -18.73
N VAL A 12 28.16 -64.63 -17.95
CA VAL A 12 27.56 -63.55 -17.17
C VAL A 12 28.50 -63.28 -16.00
N MET A 13 29.49 -62.40 -16.19
CA MET A 13 30.19 -61.80 -15.07
C MET A 13 29.28 -60.74 -14.46
N SER A 14 28.66 -61.12 -13.34
CA SER A 14 27.96 -60.27 -12.40
C SER A 14 28.94 -59.22 -11.86
N SER A 15 29.14 -58.14 -12.61
CA SER A 15 29.74 -56.92 -12.11
C SER A 15 28.68 -56.22 -11.27
N GLY A 16 28.61 -56.56 -9.99
CA GLY A 16 27.85 -55.82 -9.00
C GLY A 16 28.40 -54.40 -8.90
N VAL A 17 27.96 -53.51 -9.80
CA VAL A 17 28.10 -52.07 -9.63
C VAL A 17 27.16 -51.71 -8.50
N ALA A 18 27.70 -51.67 -7.28
CA ALA A 18 27.04 -51.01 -6.17
C ALA A 18 26.96 -49.53 -6.54
N VAL A 19 25.84 -49.13 -7.14
CA VAL A 19 25.43 -47.72 -7.25
C VAL A 19 25.17 -47.28 -5.81
N MET A 20 26.24 -46.84 -5.15
CA MET A 20 26.14 -46.07 -3.92
C MET A 20 25.51 -44.75 -4.32
N VAL A 21 24.17 -44.70 -4.31
CA VAL A 21 23.43 -43.45 -4.27
C VAL A 21 23.81 -42.84 -2.92
N ALA A 22 24.86 -42.03 -2.91
CA ALA A 22 25.12 -41.10 -1.83
C ALA A 22 23.91 -40.17 -1.83
N ALA A 23 22.91 -40.50 -1.01
CA ALA A 23 21.94 -39.53 -0.59
C ALA A 23 22.76 -38.46 0.13
N SER A 24 23.10 -37.38 -0.57
CA SER A 24 23.55 -36.17 0.07
C SER A 24 22.57 -35.92 1.22
N PRO A 25 23.03 -35.80 2.47
CA PRO A 25 22.12 -35.42 3.54
C PRO A 25 21.43 -34.15 3.02
N ALA A 26 20.11 -34.23 2.87
CA ALA A 26 19.30 -33.06 2.64
C ALA A 26 19.42 -32.26 3.94
N SER A 27 20.49 -31.48 4.05
CA SER A 27 20.54 -30.35 4.96
C SER A 27 19.34 -29.51 4.53
N ALA A 28 18.24 -29.65 5.27
CA ALA A 28 17.12 -28.75 5.13
C ALA A 28 17.73 -27.35 5.22
N ALA A 29 17.64 -26.61 4.12
CA ALA A 29 18.21 -25.28 4.06
C ALA A 29 17.56 -24.47 5.18
N LYS A 30 18.36 -24.12 6.19
CA LYS A 30 17.87 -23.36 7.33
C LYS A 30 17.44 -22.00 6.83
N THR A 31 16.24 -21.58 7.21
CA THR A 31 15.74 -20.28 6.78
C THR A 31 16.31 -19.22 7.72
N PRO A 32 17.05 -18.22 7.25
CA PRO A 32 17.54 -17.17 8.13
C PRO A 32 16.37 -16.33 8.68
N VAL A 33 16.49 -15.93 9.94
CA VAL A 33 15.57 -15.03 10.64
C VAL A 33 16.36 -13.88 11.24
N ASN A 34 15.93 -12.65 10.94
CA ASN A 34 16.54 -11.44 11.47
C ASN A 34 15.96 -11.09 12.85
N ILE A 35 16.81 -10.63 13.75
CA ILE A 35 16.46 -10.25 15.12
C ILE A 35 17.14 -8.93 15.48
N CYS A 36 16.39 -8.00 16.09
CA CYS A 36 16.94 -6.91 16.87
C CYS A 36 17.10 -7.40 18.31
N HIS A 37 18.32 -7.73 18.71
CA HIS A 37 18.59 -8.21 20.05
C HIS A 37 18.80 -7.02 21.01
N ALA A 38 17.97 -6.94 22.05
CA ALA A 38 17.96 -5.81 22.97
C ALA A 38 19.26 -5.72 23.78
N THR A 39 19.91 -4.56 23.73
CA THR A 39 21.13 -4.29 24.52
C THR A 39 20.78 -3.63 25.85
N SER A 40 21.78 -3.44 26.72
CA SER A 40 21.63 -2.61 27.93
C SER A 40 21.85 -1.11 27.68
N SER A 41 22.08 -0.66 26.44
CA SER A 41 22.27 0.75 26.08
C SER A 41 20.96 1.39 25.64
N ASP A 42 20.76 2.68 25.89
CA ASP A 42 19.62 3.43 25.34
C ASP A 42 20.01 4.16 24.05
N THR A 43 21.29 4.50 23.88
CA THR A 43 21.82 5.13 22.66
C THR A 43 22.10 4.14 21.54
N ASN A 44 22.21 2.85 21.87
CA ASN A 44 22.29 1.76 20.90
C ASN A 44 21.40 0.61 21.39
N PRO A 45 20.07 0.77 21.30
CA PRO A 45 19.14 -0.07 22.05
C PRO A 45 19.05 -1.52 21.55
N TYR A 46 19.45 -1.78 20.32
CA TYR A 46 19.44 -3.10 19.72
C TYR A 46 20.72 -3.36 18.91
N VAL A 47 21.04 -4.63 18.70
CA VAL A 47 22.01 -5.08 17.70
C VAL A 47 21.31 -6.00 16.70
N PHE A 48 21.58 -5.81 15.42
CA PHE A 48 21.05 -6.67 14.38
C PHE A 48 21.84 -7.99 14.34
N ILE A 49 21.13 -9.11 14.39
CA ILE A 49 21.70 -10.44 14.20
C ILE A 49 20.82 -11.24 13.25
N THR A 50 21.43 -12.14 12.49
CA THR A 50 20.74 -13.15 11.68
C THR A 50 21.04 -14.51 12.27
N VAL A 51 19.98 -15.25 12.62
CA VAL A 51 20.07 -16.61 13.14
C VAL A 51 19.31 -17.56 12.22
N ASP A 52 19.49 -18.87 12.36
CA ASP A 52 18.62 -19.84 11.70
C ASP A 52 17.23 -19.90 12.34
N ASP A 53 16.21 -20.30 11.58
CA ASP A 53 14.84 -20.38 12.05
C ASP A 53 14.66 -21.32 13.23
N ASP A 54 15.47 -22.38 13.32
CA ASP A 54 15.53 -23.22 14.52
C ASP A 54 15.91 -22.39 15.76
N SER A 55 16.89 -21.49 15.63
CA SER A 55 17.33 -20.59 16.70
C SER A 55 16.30 -19.53 17.07
N ALA A 56 15.61 -18.96 16.08
CA ALA A 56 14.52 -18.03 16.36
C ALA A 56 13.31 -18.73 17.02
N LYS A 57 13.08 -20.01 16.71
CA LYS A 57 12.05 -20.85 17.35
C LYS A 57 12.48 -21.39 18.72
N PHE A 58 13.78 -21.40 19.04
CA PHE A 58 14.23 -21.85 20.35
C PHE A 58 13.74 -20.88 21.45
N GLU A 59 13.41 -21.47 22.60
CA GLU A 59 12.88 -20.75 23.76
C GLU A 59 13.74 -19.57 24.20
N ALA A 60 15.05 -19.57 23.91
CA ALA A 60 15.97 -18.53 24.34
C ALA A 60 15.63 -17.14 23.75
N HIS A 61 15.46 -17.02 22.43
CA HIS A 61 15.13 -15.72 21.81
C HIS A 61 13.67 -15.32 22.07
N LEU A 62 12.76 -16.30 22.05
CA LEU A 62 11.36 -16.08 22.45
C LEU A 62 11.24 -15.61 23.90
N ALA A 63 12.09 -16.08 24.81
CA ALA A 63 12.10 -15.64 26.20
C ALA A 63 12.54 -14.17 26.34
N HIS A 64 13.51 -13.71 25.56
CA HIS A 64 13.91 -12.30 25.58
C HIS A 64 12.84 -11.35 25.02
N ARG A 65 12.03 -11.84 24.07
CA ARG A 65 10.86 -11.11 23.57
C ARG A 65 9.71 -11.10 24.58
N ASN A 66 9.30 -12.28 25.06
CA ASN A 66 8.09 -12.43 25.87
C ASN A 66 8.32 -12.14 27.37
N SER A 67 9.56 -12.22 27.83
CA SER A 67 9.98 -11.95 29.21
C SER A 67 11.29 -11.16 29.22
N PRO A 68 11.26 -9.89 28.78
CA PRO A 68 12.48 -9.12 28.56
C PRO A 68 13.26 -8.90 29.86
N ASN A 69 14.54 -9.24 29.82
CA ASN A 69 15.47 -8.95 30.91
C ASN A 69 16.13 -7.55 30.77
N LYS A 70 15.84 -6.83 29.68
CA LYS A 70 16.27 -5.46 29.43
C LYS A 70 15.15 -4.48 29.69
N LYS A 71 15.53 -3.29 30.11
CA LYS A 71 14.63 -2.15 30.33
C LYS A 71 15.27 -0.90 29.79
N TRP A 72 14.44 0.03 29.34
CA TRP A 72 14.86 1.40 29.04
C TRP A 72 15.36 2.08 30.31
N LYS A 73 16.46 2.84 30.22
CA LYS A 73 17.04 3.56 31.35
C LYS A 73 16.51 4.98 31.46
N SER A 74 16.11 5.57 30.35
CA SER A 74 15.50 6.89 30.23
C SER A 74 14.21 6.86 29.41
N ASP A 75 13.38 7.88 29.60
CA ASP A 75 12.27 8.18 28.70
C ASP A 75 12.81 8.60 27.33
N GLY A 76 12.10 8.26 26.26
CA GLY A 76 12.54 8.57 24.90
C GLY A 76 11.63 8.01 23.83
N THR A 77 12.15 7.95 22.61
CA THR A 77 11.50 7.31 21.46
C THR A 77 12.47 6.36 20.78
N PHE A 78 11.95 5.22 20.29
CA PHE A 78 12.69 4.30 19.45
C PHE A 78 11.77 3.85 18.30
N ASN A 79 12.24 3.99 17.06
CA ASN A 79 11.42 3.80 15.86
C ASN A 79 10.08 4.56 15.90
N GLY A 80 10.09 5.81 16.37
CA GLY A 80 8.87 6.61 16.54
C GLY A 80 7.97 6.19 17.72
N VAL A 81 8.22 5.05 18.36
CA VAL A 81 7.45 4.57 19.51
C VAL A 81 8.02 5.15 20.80
N ALA A 82 7.20 5.89 21.55
CA ALA A 82 7.58 6.41 22.86
C ALA A 82 7.77 5.29 23.88
N HIS A 83 8.77 5.42 24.74
CA HIS A 83 9.01 4.53 25.86
C HIS A 83 9.35 5.31 27.14
N THR A 84 9.12 4.68 28.30
CA THR A 84 9.46 5.25 29.61
C THR A 84 10.58 4.48 30.30
N ALA A 85 11.31 5.15 31.18
CA ALA A 85 12.34 4.54 32.01
C ALA A 85 11.76 3.38 32.83
N GLY A 86 12.42 2.23 32.80
CA GLY A 86 11.98 1.00 33.45
C GLY A 86 10.99 0.16 32.62
N GLN A 87 10.47 0.68 31.51
CA GLN A 87 9.67 -0.11 30.56
C GLN A 87 10.53 -1.25 29.99
N ALA A 88 9.92 -2.42 29.86
CA ALA A 88 10.57 -3.59 29.28
C ALA A 88 11.00 -3.31 27.83
N LYS A 89 12.19 -3.79 27.46
CA LYS A 89 12.77 -3.66 26.13
C LYS A 89 12.94 -5.05 25.52
N PRO A 90 11.90 -5.59 24.82
CA PRO A 90 11.91 -6.93 24.25
C PRO A 90 12.81 -7.03 23.02
N ASP A 91 13.35 -8.22 22.74
CA ASP A 91 13.90 -8.52 21.41
C ASP A 91 12.81 -8.37 20.33
N LEU A 92 13.17 -7.90 19.13
CA LEU A 92 12.28 -7.86 17.96
C LEU A 92 12.64 -8.98 17.00
N ILE A 93 11.68 -9.81 16.62
CA ILE A 93 11.90 -11.02 15.80
C ILE A 93 11.14 -10.91 14.49
N GLN A 94 11.83 -11.10 13.36
CA GLN A 94 11.22 -11.08 12.04
C GLN A 94 10.06 -12.09 11.94
N GLY A 95 8.92 -11.63 11.43
CA GLY A 95 7.70 -12.43 11.29
C GLY A 95 6.80 -12.44 12.53
N LEU A 96 7.32 -12.12 13.72
CA LEU A 96 6.51 -11.93 14.93
C LEU A 96 6.26 -10.45 15.22
N ASP A 97 7.26 -9.59 14.96
CA ASP A 97 7.23 -8.15 15.23
C ASP A 97 7.28 -7.34 13.92
N GLY A 98 6.79 -7.94 12.83
CA GLY A 98 6.83 -7.35 11.49
C GLY A 98 8.13 -7.63 10.75
N ASN A 99 8.51 -6.72 9.86
CA ASN A 99 9.74 -6.82 9.09
C ASN A 99 10.90 -6.24 9.91
N VAL A 100 11.77 -7.11 10.42
CA VAL A 100 12.95 -6.71 11.18
C VAL A 100 14.14 -6.60 10.23
N THR A 101 14.66 -5.39 10.09
CA THR A 101 15.84 -5.06 9.28
C THR A 101 16.93 -4.44 10.15
N GLU A 102 18.14 -4.28 9.60
CA GLU A 102 19.22 -3.59 10.30
C GLU A 102 18.85 -2.13 10.61
N ALA A 103 18.18 -1.45 9.68
CA ALA A 103 17.65 -0.09 9.88
C ALA A 103 16.69 -0.03 11.08
N THR A 104 15.76 -1.00 11.17
CA THR A 104 14.85 -1.15 12.31
C THR A 104 15.60 -1.26 13.64
N CYS A 105 16.73 -1.97 13.69
CA CYS A 105 17.51 -2.11 14.92
C CYS A 105 18.32 -0.85 15.28
N ASN A 106 18.72 -0.08 14.27
CA ASN A 106 19.49 1.15 14.43
C ASN A 106 18.62 2.34 14.86
N GLY A 107 17.30 2.15 15.03
CA GLY A 107 16.40 3.26 15.31
C GLY A 107 16.08 4.08 14.06
N GLU A 108 16.53 3.62 12.89
CA GLU A 108 16.22 4.23 11.62
C GLU A 108 14.80 3.82 11.28
N VAL A 109 13.88 4.78 11.47
CA VAL A 109 12.52 4.64 10.97
C VAL A 109 12.65 4.60 9.45
N THR A 110 12.61 3.40 8.88
CA THR A 110 12.22 3.24 7.48
C THR A 110 10.75 3.62 7.42
N VAL A 111 10.49 4.93 7.43
CA VAL A 111 9.15 5.45 7.17
C VAL A 111 8.87 5.00 5.76
N ALA A 112 7.81 4.21 5.60
CA ALA A 112 7.40 3.82 4.27
C ALA A 112 7.17 5.12 3.49
N GLU A 113 7.82 5.22 2.33
CA GLU A 113 7.85 6.49 1.61
C GLU A 113 6.49 6.71 0.94
N ALA A 114 5.92 7.88 1.19
CA ALA A 114 4.79 8.38 0.42
C ALA A 114 5.31 8.87 -0.93
N VAL A 115 4.59 8.54 -2.01
CA VAL A 115 4.89 9.00 -3.37
C VAL A 115 3.70 9.80 -3.85
N ALA A 116 3.93 11.02 -4.31
CA ALA A 116 2.90 11.88 -4.88
C ALA A 116 3.42 12.50 -6.18
N ASP A 117 2.50 12.64 -7.13
CA ASP A 117 2.74 13.34 -8.38
C ASP A 117 1.45 14.02 -8.85
N VAL A 118 1.60 15.15 -9.53
CA VAL A 118 0.48 15.93 -10.08
C VAL A 118 0.81 16.31 -11.51
N ASP A 119 0.04 15.77 -12.43
CA ASP A 119 0.10 16.11 -13.85
C ASP A 119 -0.88 17.25 -14.14
N PHE A 120 -0.37 18.36 -14.67
CA PHE A 120 -1.19 19.52 -15.03
C PHE A 120 -1.40 19.58 -16.54
N ASP A 121 -2.66 19.66 -16.98
CA ASP A 121 -3.03 19.83 -18.39
C ASP A 121 -3.36 21.30 -18.68
N GLU A 122 -2.61 21.87 -19.62
CA GLU A 122 -2.83 23.24 -20.06
C GLU A 122 -4.16 23.40 -20.83
N PRO A 123 -4.87 24.52 -20.65
CA PRO A 123 -6.02 24.84 -21.48
C PRO A 123 -5.54 25.16 -22.90
N THR A 124 -5.98 24.36 -23.85
CA THR A 124 -5.68 24.49 -25.28
C THR A 124 -6.96 24.38 -26.08
N CYS A 125 -6.94 24.76 -27.36
CA CYS A 125 -8.08 24.52 -28.23
C CYS A 125 -8.47 23.04 -28.36
N ALA A 126 -7.55 22.10 -28.11
CA ALA A 126 -7.80 20.66 -28.21
C ALA A 126 -8.65 20.11 -27.04
N ASN A 127 -8.59 20.74 -25.87
CA ASN A 127 -9.39 20.39 -24.69
C ASN A 127 -10.44 21.46 -24.36
N GLU A 128 -10.93 22.17 -25.38
CA GLU A 128 -11.95 23.21 -25.24
C GLU A 128 -11.56 24.33 -24.27
N ASN A 129 -10.25 24.63 -24.17
CA ASN A 129 -9.66 25.55 -23.20
C ASN A 129 -10.00 25.18 -21.75
N THR A 130 -10.12 23.90 -21.44
CA THR A 130 -10.35 23.41 -20.07
C THR A 130 -9.00 23.13 -19.43
N ALA A 131 -8.68 23.85 -18.37
CA ALA A 131 -7.55 23.52 -17.51
C ALA A 131 -7.93 22.35 -16.59
N SER A 132 -7.06 21.36 -16.45
CA SER A 132 -7.27 20.22 -15.55
C SER A 132 -5.97 19.78 -14.91
N PHE A 133 -6.09 18.90 -13.92
CA PHE A 133 -4.97 18.20 -13.33
C PHE A 133 -5.42 16.83 -12.88
N ASP A 134 -4.49 15.87 -12.92
CA ASP A 134 -4.65 14.54 -12.39
C ASP A 134 -3.63 14.31 -11.28
N THR A 135 -4.04 13.57 -10.24
CA THR A 135 -3.15 13.24 -9.12
C THR A 135 -2.90 11.74 -9.07
N THR A 136 -1.65 11.35 -8.86
CA THR A 136 -1.28 9.94 -8.66
C THR A 136 -0.38 9.82 -7.44
N GLY A 137 -0.53 8.74 -6.67
CA GLY A 137 0.30 8.54 -5.49
C GLY A 137 -0.01 7.26 -4.70
N GLU A 138 0.93 6.90 -3.84
CA GLU A 138 0.83 5.79 -2.89
C GLU A 138 0.96 6.34 -1.46
N HIS A 139 0.01 5.96 -0.60
CA HIS A 139 -0.05 6.39 0.80
C HIS A 139 -0.18 7.91 0.99
N VAL A 140 -0.99 8.56 0.14
CA VAL A 140 -1.21 10.00 0.18
C VAL A 140 -2.66 10.35 -0.09
N SER A 141 -3.09 11.49 0.45
CA SER A 141 -4.33 12.18 0.08
C SER A 141 -4.02 13.54 -0.53
N PHE A 142 -4.83 13.98 -1.49
CA PHE A 142 -4.65 15.26 -2.18
C PHE A 142 -5.78 16.24 -1.85
N ALA A 143 -5.44 17.52 -1.74
CA ALA A 143 -6.41 18.61 -1.63
C ALA A 143 -5.92 19.84 -2.40
N VAL A 144 -6.84 20.55 -3.06
CA VAL A 144 -6.56 21.91 -3.55
C VAL A 144 -6.57 22.85 -2.34
N THR A 145 -5.43 23.46 -2.05
CA THR A 145 -5.25 24.33 -0.88
C THR A 145 -5.35 25.81 -1.23
N ASP A 146 -5.07 26.18 -2.48
CA ASP A 146 -5.26 27.54 -2.98
C ASP A 146 -5.52 27.56 -4.50
N GLY A 147 -6.16 28.64 -4.98
CA GLY A 147 -6.40 28.87 -6.39
C GLY A 147 -7.47 27.99 -7.05
N SER A 148 -7.36 27.80 -8.37
CA SER A 148 -8.34 27.03 -9.16
C SER A 148 -7.77 26.55 -10.49
N ALA A 149 -8.26 25.42 -10.99
CA ALA A 149 -7.97 24.94 -12.35
C ALA A 149 -8.81 25.70 -13.40
N ALA A 150 -8.52 26.98 -13.58
CA ALA A 150 -9.13 27.83 -14.59
C ALA A 150 -8.04 28.42 -15.51
N PRO A 151 -8.34 28.71 -16.79
CA PRO A 151 -7.38 29.32 -17.68
C PRO A 151 -6.85 30.66 -17.15
N GLY A 152 -5.53 30.80 -17.09
CA GLY A 152 -4.84 31.98 -16.57
C GLY A 152 -4.78 32.05 -15.03
N ALA A 153 -5.31 31.07 -14.30
CA ALA A 153 -5.25 31.03 -12.85
C ALA A 153 -4.08 30.17 -12.35
N SER A 154 -3.63 30.47 -11.13
CA SER A 154 -2.72 29.60 -10.38
C SER A 154 -3.51 28.62 -9.52
N ILE A 155 -2.92 27.47 -9.24
CA ILE A 155 -3.44 26.44 -8.34
C ILE A 155 -2.31 25.93 -7.44
N GLU A 156 -2.67 25.60 -6.20
CA GLU A 156 -1.84 24.87 -5.26
C GLU A 156 -2.56 23.57 -4.86
N VAL A 157 -1.90 22.43 -5.12
CA VAL A 157 -2.35 21.10 -4.73
C VAL A 157 -1.40 20.58 -3.66
N THR A 158 -1.92 20.27 -2.48
CA THR A 158 -1.15 19.70 -1.39
C THR A 158 -1.44 18.20 -1.30
N ALA A 159 -0.38 17.39 -1.42
CA ALA A 159 -0.39 15.99 -1.04
C ALA A 159 -0.02 15.86 0.44
N THR A 160 -0.80 15.07 1.19
CA THR A 160 -0.55 14.76 2.60
C THR A 160 -0.33 13.26 2.73
N ALA A 161 0.82 12.87 3.27
CA ALA A 161 1.14 11.48 3.53
C ALA A 161 0.18 10.88 4.57
N ASP A 162 -0.20 9.61 4.38
CA ASP A 162 -1.00 8.86 5.33
C ASP A 162 -0.25 8.66 6.67
N GLU A 163 -0.98 8.24 7.70
CA GLU A 163 -0.37 7.98 9.01
C GLU A 163 0.76 6.94 8.92
N ASN A 164 1.93 7.27 9.47
CA ASN A 164 3.17 6.48 9.43
C ASN A 164 3.91 6.46 8.08
N PHE A 165 3.53 7.33 7.14
CA PHE A 165 4.27 7.55 5.89
C PHE A 165 4.85 8.96 5.88
N THR A 166 5.96 9.12 5.16
CA THR A 166 6.56 10.44 4.90
C THR A 166 7.09 10.49 3.49
N PHE A 167 7.11 11.67 2.88
CA PHE A 167 7.84 11.91 1.63
C PHE A 167 9.35 11.82 1.86
N GLU A 168 10.11 11.77 0.76
CA GLU A 168 11.57 11.87 0.79
C GLU A 168 12.00 13.08 1.66
N GLY A 169 12.89 12.84 2.62
CA GLY A 169 13.31 13.86 3.58
C GLY A 169 12.44 13.96 4.85
N GLY A 170 11.46 13.08 5.03
CA GLY A 170 10.69 12.94 6.27
C GLY A 170 9.52 13.92 6.44
N GLY A 171 9.17 14.68 5.40
CA GLY A 171 8.02 15.58 5.41
C GLY A 171 6.70 14.82 5.31
N THR A 172 5.64 15.32 5.96
CA THR A 172 4.28 14.75 5.87
C THR A 172 3.42 15.41 4.80
N THR A 173 3.91 16.49 4.17
CA THR A 173 3.21 17.21 3.12
C THR A 173 4.16 17.55 1.97
N GLN A 174 3.62 17.55 0.76
CA GLN A 174 4.29 18.01 -0.45
C GLN A 174 3.34 18.93 -1.23
N VAL A 175 3.85 20.06 -1.69
CA VAL A 175 3.04 21.11 -2.31
C VAL A 175 3.44 21.23 -3.79
N PHE A 176 2.45 21.10 -4.66
CA PHE A 176 2.57 21.25 -6.10
C PHE A 176 1.89 22.57 -6.50
N THR A 177 2.65 23.47 -7.11
CA THR A 177 2.12 24.75 -7.59
C THR A 177 2.19 24.79 -9.10
N HIS A 178 1.11 25.28 -9.72
CA HIS A 178 1.06 25.48 -11.16
C HIS A 178 0.32 26.77 -11.52
N THR A 179 0.63 27.33 -12.68
CA THR A 179 -0.10 28.47 -13.24
C THR A 179 -0.48 28.15 -14.67
N PHE A 180 -1.76 27.93 -14.90
CA PHE A 180 -2.28 27.60 -16.21
C PHE A 180 -2.14 28.78 -17.17
N ASN A 181 -1.88 28.48 -18.43
CA ASN A 181 -1.91 29.47 -19.49
C ASN A 181 -3.32 30.08 -19.63
N ALA A 182 -3.37 31.31 -20.14
CA ALA A 182 -4.66 31.92 -20.53
C ALA A 182 -5.31 31.11 -21.66
N ALA A 183 -6.64 31.14 -21.73
CA ALA A 183 -7.37 30.44 -22.79
C ALA A 183 -6.91 30.89 -24.18
N GLU A 184 -6.71 29.93 -25.08
CA GLU A 184 -6.32 30.21 -26.46
C GLU A 184 -7.47 30.90 -27.20
N THR A 185 -7.16 32.00 -27.90
CA THR A 185 -8.16 32.87 -28.54
C THR A 185 -8.43 32.52 -30.01
N ASN A 186 -7.64 31.63 -30.62
CA ASN A 186 -7.73 31.28 -32.03
C ASN A 186 -8.13 29.81 -32.24
N CYS A 187 -9.09 29.34 -31.44
CA CYS A 187 -9.69 28.02 -31.61
C CYS A 187 -10.60 28.01 -32.83
N SER A 188 -9.98 28.00 -34.00
CA SER A 188 -10.67 27.69 -35.24
C SER A 188 -11.00 26.21 -35.19
N VAL A 189 -12.20 25.90 -34.71
CA VAL A 189 -12.86 24.64 -35.05
C VAL A 189 -12.93 24.62 -36.57
N VAL A 190 -11.97 23.93 -37.20
CA VAL A 190 -12.14 23.53 -38.59
C VAL A 190 -13.42 22.72 -38.56
N PRO A 191 -14.53 23.22 -39.14
CA PRO A 191 -15.76 22.47 -39.12
C PRO A 191 -15.42 21.09 -39.73
N PRO A 192 -15.85 19.98 -39.11
CA PRO A 192 -15.56 18.66 -39.64
C PRO A 192 -15.93 18.70 -41.12
N PRO A 193 -15.08 18.16 -42.01
CA PRO A 193 -15.37 18.18 -43.43
C PRO A 193 -16.78 17.65 -43.59
N VAL A 194 -17.65 18.47 -44.19
CA VAL A 194 -19.04 18.08 -44.42
C VAL A 194 -18.96 16.87 -45.34
N VAL A 195 -19.00 15.68 -44.75
CA VAL A 195 -19.06 14.44 -45.49
C VAL A 195 -20.41 14.51 -46.15
N SER A 196 -20.42 14.83 -47.45
CA SER A 196 -21.64 14.73 -48.23
C SER A 196 -22.16 13.32 -48.00
N PRO A 197 -23.42 13.15 -47.54
CA PRO A 197 -23.95 11.82 -47.30
C PRO A 197 -23.71 11.01 -48.58
N PRO A 198 -23.19 9.78 -48.47
CA PRO A 198 -23.03 8.94 -49.65
C PRO A 198 -24.37 8.94 -50.37
N VAL A 199 -24.35 9.25 -51.67
CA VAL A 199 -25.52 9.08 -52.52
C VAL A 199 -25.85 7.59 -52.45
N VAL A 200 -26.81 7.25 -51.60
CA VAL A 200 -27.37 5.91 -51.54
C VAL A 200 -28.13 5.75 -52.84
N GLU A 201 -27.52 5.08 -53.82
CA GLU A 201 -28.27 4.56 -54.95
C GLU A 201 -29.42 3.69 -54.38
N PRO A 202 -30.66 3.86 -54.87
CA PRO A 202 -31.78 3.08 -54.41
C PRO A 202 -31.43 1.60 -54.45
N PRO A 203 -31.62 0.85 -53.34
CA PRO A 203 -31.30 -0.57 -53.33
C PRO A 203 -32.08 -1.26 -54.44
N GLU A 204 -31.36 -1.95 -55.32
CA GLU A 204 -31.96 -2.86 -56.29
C GLU A 204 -32.69 -3.95 -55.49
N VAL A 205 -34.02 -3.93 -55.57
CA VAL A 205 -34.91 -4.80 -54.81
C VAL A 205 -34.77 -6.22 -55.34
N ASN A 206 -33.83 -6.98 -54.77
CA ASN A 206 -33.82 -8.42 -54.95
C ASN A 206 -34.95 -9.04 -54.12
N PRO A 207 -35.73 -9.97 -54.70
CA PRO A 207 -36.83 -10.62 -54.00
C PRO A 207 -36.33 -11.40 -52.78
N PRO A 208 -37.06 -11.36 -51.65
CA PRO A 208 -36.60 -11.96 -50.40
C PRO A 208 -36.55 -13.49 -50.52
N GLU A 209 -35.35 -14.03 -50.40
CA GLU A 209 -35.14 -15.45 -50.12
C GLU A 209 -35.51 -15.69 -48.64
N ALA A 210 -36.36 -16.68 -48.40
CA ALA A 210 -36.96 -16.93 -47.09
C ALA A 210 -35.91 -17.43 -46.09
N GLU A 211 -35.33 -16.52 -45.32
CA GLU A 211 -34.41 -16.85 -44.25
C GLU A 211 -35.17 -17.24 -42.98
N VAL A 212 -34.88 -18.44 -42.47
CA VAL A 212 -35.47 -19.03 -41.27
C VAL A 212 -34.96 -18.28 -40.05
N VAL A 213 -35.82 -17.44 -39.49
CA VAL A 213 -35.56 -16.68 -38.25
C VAL A 213 -35.45 -17.65 -37.07
N THR A 214 -34.24 -17.95 -36.62
CA THR A 214 -34.00 -18.46 -35.27
C THR A 214 -34.04 -17.30 -34.27
N PRO A 215 -34.79 -17.40 -33.16
CA PRO A 215 -34.91 -16.32 -32.19
C PRO A 215 -33.56 -16.06 -31.49
N PRO A 216 -33.16 -14.79 -31.31
CA PRO A 216 -31.95 -14.48 -30.56
C PRO A 216 -32.15 -14.83 -29.08
N ALA A 217 -31.13 -15.48 -28.50
CA ALA A 217 -31.06 -15.70 -27.07
C ALA A 217 -30.97 -14.33 -26.37
N GLU A 218 -31.98 -14.01 -25.56
CA GLU A 218 -32.02 -12.81 -24.76
C GLU A 218 -30.90 -12.86 -23.70
N SER A 219 -29.84 -12.09 -23.92
CA SER A 219 -28.92 -11.72 -22.86
C SER A 219 -29.63 -10.68 -21.97
N PRO A 220 -29.81 -10.92 -20.66
CA PRO A 220 -30.50 -9.97 -19.80
C PRO A 220 -29.74 -8.65 -19.78
N THR A 221 -30.43 -7.59 -20.20
CA THR A 221 -29.94 -6.22 -20.07
C THR A 221 -29.98 -5.87 -18.58
N VAL A 222 -28.82 -5.86 -17.93
CA VAL A 222 -28.67 -5.35 -16.57
C VAL A 222 -28.82 -3.83 -16.65
N VAL A 223 -30.04 -3.37 -16.42
CA VAL A 223 -30.32 -1.96 -16.20
C VAL A 223 -29.75 -1.60 -14.84
N HIS A 224 -28.56 -1.00 -14.81
CA HIS A 224 -28.09 -0.28 -13.64
C HIS A 224 -29.02 0.92 -13.46
N ALA A 225 -30.05 0.77 -12.62
CA ALA A 225 -30.80 1.89 -12.11
C ALA A 225 -29.81 2.79 -11.36
N GLY A 226 -29.49 3.93 -11.99
CA GLY A 226 -28.70 4.97 -11.39
C GLY A 226 -29.35 5.43 -10.10
N LEU A 227 -28.83 4.95 -8.98
CA LEU A 227 -28.97 5.63 -7.71
C LEU A 227 -28.05 6.85 -7.81
N ALA A 228 -28.61 7.98 -8.21
CA ALA A 228 -27.99 9.28 -8.06
C ALA A 228 -27.79 9.53 -6.55
N GLY A 229 -26.73 8.95 -6.00
CA GLY A 229 -26.22 9.27 -4.69
C GLY A 229 -25.53 10.61 -4.78
N ALA A 230 -26.24 11.67 -4.43
CA ALA A 230 -25.59 12.88 -3.95
C ALA A 230 -24.73 12.50 -2.75
N ARG A 231 -23.41 12.37 -2.97
CA ARG A 231 -22.40 12.30 -1.92
C ARG A 231 -21.60 13.58 -1.97
N ASP A 232 -22.26 14.66 -1.60
CA ASP A 232 -21.58 15.80 -1.00
C ASP A 232 -21.48 15.50 0.51
N THR A 233 -20.46 14.73 0.87
CA THR A 233 -20.09 14.48 2.26
C THR A 233 -18.58 14.61 2.39
N SER A 234 -18.08 15.84 2.49
CA SER A 234 -16.68 16.03 2.90
C SER A 234 -16.39 17.21 3.82
N GLN A 235 -17.35 18.06 4.21
CA GLN A 235 -17.06 19.08 5.24
C GLN A 235 -18.12 19.31 6.30
N GLU A 236 -19.43 19.21 6.01
CA GLU A 236 -20.44 19.54 7.03
C GLU A 236 -20.74 18.39 8.01
N GLY A 237 -20.53 17.13 7.60
CA GLY A 237 -20.82 15.96 8.45
C GLY A 237 -19.84 15.75 9.60
N LEU A 238 -18.58 16.18 9.44
CA LEU A 238 -17.54 15.94 10.45
C LEU A 238 -17.70 16.89 11.65
N THR A 239 -18.15 18.12 11.41
CA THR A 239 -18.36 19.16 12.43
C THR A 239 -19.44 18.75 13.44
N LEU A 240 -20.50 18.05 12.99
CA LEU A 240 -21.57 17.57 13.86
C LEU A 240 -21.14 16.39 14.76
N LEU A 241 -20.22 15.55 14.28
CA LEU A 241 -19.70 14.41 15.04
C LEU A 241 -18.71 14.87 16.13
N VAL A 242 -17.89 15.88 15.83
CA VAL A 242 -16.99 16.51 16.82
C VAL A 242 -17.78 17.27 17.90
N ALA A 243 -18.84 17.99 17.54
CA ALA A 243 -19.69 18.67 18.52
C ALA A 243 -20.41 17.69 19.47
N GLY A 244 -20.80 16.51 18.98
CA GLY A 244 -21.40 15.45 19.80
C GLY A 244 -20.44 14.86 20.84
N MET A 245 -19.16 14.69 20.51
CA MET A 245 -18.17 14.15 21.46
C MET A 245 -17.81 15.14 22.57
N ILE A 246 -17.75 16.45 22.26
CA ILE A 246 -17.41 17.48 23.25
C ILE A 246 -18.49 17.57 24.35
N LEU A 247 -19.77 17.40 24.02
CA LEU A 247 -20.86 17.41 25.02
C LEU A 247 -20.83 16.20 25.97
N MET A 248 -20.39 15.03 25.50
CA MET A 248 -20.25 13.83 26.33
C MET A 248 -19.10 13.94 27.36
N VAL A 249 -18.00 14.61 27.01
CA VAL A 249 -16.86 14.81 27.91
C VAL A 249 -17.21 15.79 29.05
N ILE A 250 -18.02 16.81 28.77
CA ILE A 250 -18.44 17.77 29.79
C ILE A 250 -19.42 17.13 30.79
N ALA A 251 -20.28 16.20 30.35
CA ALA A 251 -21.21 15.49 31.24
C ALA A 251 -20.51 14.50 32.19
N ALA A 252 -19.38 13.91 31.79
CA ALA A 252 -18.62 12.98 32.63
C ALA A 252 -17.70 13.67 33.67
N GLY A 253 -17.32 14.92 33.45
CA GLY A 253 -16.36 15.65 34.30
C GLY A 253 -16.90 16.23 35.61
N LEU A 254 -18.23 16.35 35.77
CA LEU A 254 -18.85 17.01 36.94
C LEU A 254 -19.27 16.05 38.06
N GLY A 255 -19.00 14.74 37.94
CA GLY A 255 -19.57 13.71 38.81
C GLY A 255 -18.82 13.35 40.10
N THR A 256 -17.59 13.83 40.36
CA THR A 256 -16.79 13.31 41.49
C THR A 256 -16.07 14.38 42.31
N VAL A 257 -16.77 15.42 42.78
CA VAL A 257 -16.27 16.21 43.91
C VAL A 257 -16.73 15.56 45.21
N ARG A 258 -15.86 14.74 45.80
CA ARG A 258 -16.10 14.10 47.11
C ARG A 258 -15.90 15.15 48.22
N PRO A 259 -16.89 15.40 49.10
CA PRO A 259 -16.74 16.39 50.15
C PRO A 259 -15.70 15.92 51.17
N ARG A 260 -14.71 16.78 51.43
CA ARG A 260 -13.66 16.57 52.43
C ARG A 260 -14.28 16.77 53.82
N GLY A 261 -14.62 15.66 54.47
CA GLY A 261 -15.09 15.66 55.86
C GLY A 261 -14.00 16.16 56.80
N GLY A 262 -14.24 17.29 57.45
CA GLY A 262 -13.40 17.79 58.52
C GLY A 262 -13.59 16.95 59.78
N THR A 263 -12.48 16.42 60.31
CA THR A 263 -12.47 15.82 61.65
C THR A 263 -11.88 16.84 62.61
N ARG A 264 -12.77 17.35 63.46
CA ARG A 264 -12.52 18.16 64.64
C ARG A 264 -12.36 17.22 65.82
N GLN A 265 -11.38 17.48 66.70
CA GLN A 265 -11.25 17.11 68.13
C GLN A 265 -9.76 16.97 68.46
N SER A 266 -9.23 17.38 69.60
CA SER A 266 -9.67 18.20 70.74
C SER A 266 -8.45 18.31 71.65
#